data_AF-A0A4W5LSC9-F1
#
_entry.id   AF-A0A4W5LSC9-F1
#
_cell.length_a   1.000
_cell.length_b   1.000
_cell.length_c   1.000
_cell.angle_alpha   90.00
_cell.angle_beta   90.00
_cell.angle_gamma   90.00
#
_symmetry.space_group_name_H-M   'P 1'
#
loop_
_entity.id
_entity.type
_entity.pdbx_description
1 polymer ?
#
loop_
_entity_poly.entity_id
_entity_poly.type
_entity_poly.pdbx_seq_one_letter_code
_entity_poly.pdbx_strand_id
1 'polypeptide(L)' 'MVELANLLDGYYKKLNIRVVLVGLEIFKEANPFKVEGSAGDVLGMFVNWRKTELLPRIRHDDAQLIV' A
#
# COMPACT_ATOMS: atom_id res chain seq x y z
N MET A 1 -11.83 1.82 1.46
CA MET A 1 -10.63 2.15 0.65
C MET A 1 -10.83 3.37 -0.23
N VAL A 2 -11.90 3.47 -1.03
CA VAL A 2 -12.17 4.66 -1.86
C VAL A 2 -12.34 5.93 -1.01
N GLU A 3 -13.12 5.87 0.06
CA GLU A 3 -13.30 7.01 0.98
C GLU A 3 -12.00 7.43 1.66
N LEU A 4 -11.17 6.46 2.08
CA LEU A 4 -9.85 6.72 2.65
C LEU A 4 -8.93 7.42 1.64
N ALA A 5 -8.90 6.95 0.39
CA ALA A 5 -8.11 7.58 -0.66
C ALA A 5 -8.60 9.02 -0.95
N ASN A 6 -9.92 9.24 -0.95
CA ASN A 6 -10.50 10.58 -1.11
C ASN A 6 -10.12 11.52 0.04
N LEU A 7 -10.13 11.02 1.28
CA LEU A 7 -9.70 11.78 2.45
C LEU A 7 -8.21 12.16 2.37
N LEU A 8 -7.35 11.20 2.02
CA LEU A 8 -5.92 11.43 1.84
C LEU A 8 -5.65 12.47 0.75
N ASP A 9 -6.30 12.35 -0.42
CA ASP A 9 -6.18 13.34 -1.48
C ASP A 9 -6.55 14.75 -1.00
N GLY A 10 -7.60 14.87 -0.18
CA GLY A 10 -7.99 16.12 0.46
C GLY A 10 -6.91 16.71 1.37
N TYR A 11 -6.24 15.88 2.18
CA TYR A 11 -5.16 16.30 3.08
C TYR A 11 -3.91 16.76 2.32
N TYR A 12 -3.50 16.01 1.30
CA TYR A 12 -2.29 16.29 0.52
C TYR A 12 -2.45 17.45 -0.47
N LYS A 13 -3.69 17.87 -0.76
CA LYS A 13 -3.98 19.01 -1.64
C LYS A 13 -3.29 20.31 -1.23
N LYS A 14 -3.16 20.57 0.08
CA LYS A 14 -2.47 21.78 0.61
C LYS A 14 -0.97 21.81 0.30
N LEU A 15 -0.38 20.65 0.01
CA LEU A 15 1.02 20.50 -0.37
C LEU A 15 1.20 20.46 -1.89
N ASN A 16 0.14 20.74 -2.67
CA ASN A 16 0.11 20.61 -4.12
C ASN A 16 0.41 19.17 -4.61
N ILE A 17 0.01 18.17 -3.81
CA ILE A 17 0.12 16.74 -4.15
C ILE A 17 -1.29 16.21 -4.40
N ARG A 18 -1.44 15.36 -5.43
CA ARG A 18 -2.67 14.62 -5.74
C ARG A 18 -2.45 13.15 -5.41
N VAL A 19 -3.35 12.57 -4.62
CA VAL A 19 -3.32 11.15 -4.29
C VAL A 19 -4.42 10.46 -5.08
N VAL A 20 -4.05 9.48 -5.90
CA VAL A 20 -4.99 8.72 -6.73
C VAL A 20 -4.84 7.25 -6.42
N LEU A 21 -5.95 6.58 -6.09
CA LEU A 21 -5.96 5.13 -5.90
C LEU A 21 -5.88 4.44 -7.27
N VAL A 22 -4.70 3.91 -7.61
CA VAL A 22 -4.46 3.23 -8.90
C VAL A 22 -4.64 1.71 -8.83
N GLY A 23 -4.65 1.12 -7.63
CA GLY A 23 -4.83 -0.31 -7.42
C GLY A 23 -5.21 -0.64 -5.98
N LEU A 24 -5.94 -1.74 -5.81
CA LEU A 24 -6.29 -2.31 -4.52
C LEU A 24 -6.13 -3.82 -4.58
N GLU A 25 -5.26 -4.37 -3.74
CA GLU A 25 -5.06 -5.81 -3.60
C GLU A 25 -5.50 -6.26 -2.20
N ILE A 26 -6.39 -7.25 -2.16
CA ILE A 26 -6.90 -7.83 -0.92
C ILE A 26 -6.39 -9.26 -0.84
N PHE A 27 -5.66 -9.58 0.21
CA PHE A 27 -5.13 -10.93 0.46
C PHE A 27 -6.24 -11.84 1.00
N LYS A 28 -7.07 -12.37 0.10
CA LYS A 28 -8.27 -13.15 0.45
C LYS A 28 -7.97 -14.55 0.99
N GLU A 29 -6.94 -15.20 0.45
CA GLU A 29 -6.63 -16.60 0.76
C GLU A 29 -5.61 -16.72 1.89
N ALA A 30 -4.48 -16.02 1.75
CA ALA A 30 -3.42 -15.98 2.73
C ALA A 30 -2.58 -14.72 2.56
N ASN A 31 -1.85 -14.34 3.62
CA ASN A 31 -0.88 -13.27 3.53
C ASN A 31 0.32 -13.73 2.69
N PRO A 32 0.77 -12.93 1.70
CA PRO A 32 1.90 -13.31 0.85
C PRO A 32 3.26 -13.16 1.55
N PHE A 33 3.25 -12.60 2.75
CA PHE A 33 4.40 -12.49 3.64
C PHE A 33 3.91 -12.60 5.10
N LYS A 34 4.83 -12.82 6.03
CA LYS A 34 4.48 -12.90 7.45
C LYS A 34 4.08 -11.52 7.98
N VAL A 35 2.98 -11.48 8.71
CA VAL A 35 2.48 -10.27 9.38
C VAL A 35 2.67 -10.34 10.91
N GLU A 36 3.40 -11.35 11.38
CA GLU A 36 3.79 -11.46 12.78
C GLU A 36 5.09 -10.70 13.05
N GLY A 37 5.26 -10.20 14.28
CA GLY A 37 6.49 -9.53 14.72
C GLY A 37 6.30 -8.04 14.96
N SER A 38 7.40 -7.28 14.95
CA SER A 38 7.34 -5.83 15.11
C SER A 38 6.86 -5.14 13.83
N ALA A 39 6.40 -3.89 13.95
CA ALA A 39 6.01 -3.10 12.79
C ALA A 39 7.14 -2.94 11.76
N GLY A 40 8.40 -2.89 12.22
CA GLY A 40 9.56 -2.81 11.34
C GLY A 40 9.80 -4.10 10.54
N ASP A 41 9.58 -5.26 11.17
CA ASP A 41 9.71 -6.56 10.50
C ASP A 41 8.68 -6.71 9.38
N VAL A 42 7.42 -6.42 9.71
CA VAL A 42 6.30 -6.48 8.74
C VAL A 42 6.51 -5.46 7.62
N LEU A 43 6.98 -4.25 7.93
CA LEU A 43 7.29 -3.23 6.92
C LEU A 43 8.40 -3.71 5.97
N GLY A 44 9.46 -4.31 6.49
CA GLY A 44 10.55 -4.84 5.67
C GLY A 44 10.05 -5.93 4.69
N MET A 45 9.21 -6.84 5.19
CA MET A 45 8.61 -7.89 4.37
C MET A 45 7.66 -7.34 3.30
N PHE A 46 6.81 -6.36 3.68
CA PHE A 46 5.91 -5.68 2.74
C PHE A 46 6.68 -4.96 1.63
N VAL A 47 7.76 -4.23 1.97
CA VAL A 47 8.58 -3.53 0.97
C VAL A 47 9.22 -4.51 0.00
N ASN A 48 9.71 -5.65 0.49
CA ASN A 48 10.25 -6.70 -0.36
C ASN A 48 9.18 -7.25 -1.32
N TRP A 49 8.01 -7.64 -0.78
CA TRP A 49 6.89 -8.13 -1.58
C TRP A 49 6.40 -7.10 -2.61
N ARG A 50 6.30 -5.83 -2.22
CA ARG A 50 5.93 -4.73 -3.14
C ARG A 50 6.89 -4.70 -4.33
N LYS A 51 8.19 -4.83 -4.09
CA LYS A 51 9.23 -4.75 -5.11
C LYS A 51 9.24 -5.97 -6.03
N THR A 52 9.09 -7.18 -5.49
CA THR A 52 9.24 -8.42 -6.25
C THR A 52 7.95 -8.89 -6.90
N GLU A 53 6.78 -8.61 -6.31
CA GLU A 53 5.49 -9.16 -6.75
C GLU A 53 4.52 -8.07 -7.22
N LEU A 54 4.30 -7.02 -6.42
CA LEU A 54 3.26 -6.02 -6.73
C LEU A 54 3.66 -5.10 -7.88
N LEU A 55 4.88 -4.53 -7.83
CA LEU A 55 5.34 -3.54 -8.80
C LEU A 55 5.43 -4.09 -10.24
N PRO A 56 5.82 -5.36 -10.48
CA PRO A 56 5.73 -5.96 -11.81
C PRO A 56 4.30 -6.11 -12.34
N ARG A 57 3.30 -6.22 -11.47
CA ARG A 57 1.88 -6.42 -11.84
C ARG A 57 1.11 -5.11 -12.03
N ILE A 58 1.34 -4.14 -11.15
CA ILE A 58 0.62 -2.87 -11.11
C ILE A 58 1.64 -1.75 -10.94
N ARG A 59 1.75 -0.87 -11.93
CA ARG A 59 2.62 0.31 -11.85
C ARG A 59 2.03 1.31 -10.84
N HIS A 60 2.83 1.70 -9.85
CA HIS A 60 2.45 2.67 -8.81
C HIS A 60 3.70 3.33 -8.20
N ASP A 61 3.54 4.55 -7.68
CA ASP A 61 4.65 5.30 -7.06
C ASP A 61 4.83 4.93 -5.58
N ASP A 62 3.72 4.74 -4.86
CA ASP A 62 3.67 4.36 -3.44
C ASP A 62 2.61 3.29 -3.18
N ALA A 63 2.80 2.50 -2.11
CA ALA A 63 1.84 1.50 -1.66
C ALA A 63 1.76 1.49 -0.14
N GLN A 64 0.55 1.43 0.40
CA GLN A 64 0.30 1.35 1.83
C GLN A 64 -0.30 -0.01 2.20
N LEU A 65 0.30 -0.65 3.20
CA LEU A 65 -0.26 -1.84 3.84
C LEU A 65 -1.20 -1.42 4.98
N ILE A 66 -2.41 -1.95 4.96
CA ILE A 66 -3.39 -1.81 6.04
C ILE A 66 -3.54 -3.19 6.69
N VAL A 67 -3.29 -3.26 8.00
CA VAL A 67 -3.34 -4.49 8.82
C VAL A 67 -4.46 -4.37 9.85
#